data_AF-A0A0S4R0N0-F1
#
_entry.id   AF-A0A0S4R0N0-F1
#
_cell.length_a   1.000
_cell.length_b   1.000
_cell.length_c   1.000
_cell.angle_alpha   90.00
_cell.angle_beta   90.00
_cell.angle_gamma   90.00
#
_symmetry.space_group_name_H-M   'P 1'
#
loop_
_entity.id
_entity.type
_entity.pdbx_description
1 polymer ?
#
loop_
_entity_poly.entity_id
_entity_poly.type
_entity_poly.pdbx_seq_one_letter_code
_entity_poly.pdbx_strand_id
1 'polypeptide(L)'
;MMKHILDAIMTGGQRSPERQAEFASLAVPESYRGVVVRKDEVGLFEGRVSRDKDPRESLHVDEVATPELGPGEALVAVMASSVNYNTVWTSIFEPLSTFGFLERYGRTSPLARRHDLPYHVVGSDLA
;
A
#
# COMPACT_ATOMS: atom_id res chain seq x y z
N MET A 1 -8.14 14.03 10.55
CA MET A 1 -8.24 12.61 10.96
C MET A 1 -6.87 11.98 11.14
N MET A 2 -6.06 11.81 10.08
CA MET A 2 -4.74 11.16 10.15
C MET A 2 -3.78 11.73 11.22
N LYS A 3 -3.78 13.06 11.40
CA LYS A 3 -2.95 13.73 12.42
C LYS A 3 -3.19 13.21 13.84
N HIS A 4 -4.42 12.85 14.21
CA HIS A 4 -4.73 12.35 15.56
C HIS A 4 -4.11 10.98 15.83
N ILE A 5 -4.03 10.11 14.82
CA ILE A 5 -3.37 8.81 14.94
C ILE A 5 -1.87 9.00 15.15
N LEU A 6 -1.25 9.88 14.35
CA LEU A 6 0.17 10.21 14.52
C LEU A 6 0.46 10.81 15.89
N ASP A 7 -0.34 11.79 16.33
CA ASP A 7 -0.19 12.43 17.65
C ASP A 7 -0.31 11.39 18.79
N ALA A 8 -1.25 10.45 18.68
CA ALA A 8 -1.40 9.36 19.64
C ALA A 8 -0.17 8.44 19.68
N ILE A 9 0.42 8.11 18.52
CA ILE A 9 1.67 7.32 18.44
C ILE A 9 2.83 8.09 19.06
N MET A 10 3.00 9.37 18.71
CA MET A 10 4.10 10.22 19.16
C MET A 10 4.05 10.56 20.65
N THR A 11 2.87 10.52 21.26
CA THR A 11 2.72 10.61 22.73
C THR A 11 3.46 9.47 23.45
N GLY A 12 3.64 8.33 22.79
CA GLY A 12 4.38 7.18 23.32
C GLY A 12 3.64 6.50 24.49
N GLY A 13 4.40 5.85 25.36
CA GLY A 13 3.88 5.13 26.52
C GLY A 13 3.97 3.62 26.41
N GLN A 14 3.92 2.94 27.57
CA GLN A 14 3.95 1.48 27.60
C GLN A 14 2.64 0.89 27.12
N ARG A 15 2.70 -0.34 26.59
CA ARG A 15 1.50 -1.10 26.24
C ARG A 15 0.64 -1.32 27.49
N SER A 16 -0.55 -0.74 27.52
CA SER A 16 -1.52 -0.89 28.59
C SER A 16 -2.95 -1.03 28.02
N PRO A 17 -3.94 -1.49 28.82
CA PRO A 17 -5.34 -1.51 28.40
C PRO A 17 -5.88 -0.14 28.01
N GLU A 18 -5.47 0.92 28.71
CA GLU A 18 -5.90 2.30 28.46
C GLU A 18 -5.40 2.77 27.08
N ARG A 19 -4.13 2.47 26.75
CA ARG A 19 -3.58 2.78 25.42
C ARG A 19 -4.29 2.02 24.31
N GLN A 20 -4.67 0.76 24.55
CA GLN A 20 -5.46 -0.01 23.56
C GLN A 20 -6.84 0.61 23.34
N ALA A 21 -7.52 1.03 24.42
CA ALA A 21 -8.83 1.68 24.33
C ALA A 21 -8.76 3.03 23.61
N GLU A 22 -7.68 3.80 23.82
CA GLU A 22 -7.42 5.05 23.10
C GLU A 22 -7.36 4.82 21.59
N PHE A 23 -6.50 3.91 21.11
CA PHE A 23 -6.39 3.59 19.68
C PHE A 23 -7.70 3.03 19.10
N ALA A 24 -8.42 2.19 19.84
CA ALA A 24 -9.70 1.63 19.41
C ALA A 24 -10.80 2.70 19.25
N SER A 25 -10.67 3.85 19.92
CA SER A 25 -11.61 4.97 19.83
C SER A 25 -11.30 5.94 18.67
N LEU A 26 -10.12 5.85 18.06
CA LEU A 26 -9.74 6.72 16.96
C LEU A 26 -10.51 6.38 15.69
N ALA A 27 -11.05 7.40 15.03
CA ALA A 27 -11.71 7.23 13.75
C ALA A 27 -10.69 6.85 12.65
N VAL A 28 -11.00 5.76 11.93
CA VAL A 28 -10.22 5.34 10.76
C VAL A 28 -10.45 6.34 9.62
N PRO A 29 -9.39 6.89 9.00
CA PRO A 29 -9.54 7.77 7.84
C PRO A 29 -10.16 7.05 6.65
N GLU A 30 -10.98 7.75 5.85
CA GLU A 30 -11.57 7.20 4.61
C GLU A 30 -10.53 7.01 3.49
N SER A 31 -9.44 7.80 3.52
CA SER A 31 -8.30 7.68 2.62
C SER A 31 -6.98 7.79 3.36
N TYR A 32 -5.92 7.31 2.70
CA TYR A 32 -4.54 7.49 3.14
C TYR A 32 -3.63 7.75 1.95
N ARG A 33 -2.49 8.37 2.23
CA ARG A 33 -1.42 8.59 1.26
C ARG A 33 -0.59 7.33 1.06
N GLY A 34 -0.50 6.85 -0.18
CA GLY A 34 0.29 5.67 -0.57
C GLY A 34 1.19 5.96 -1.76
N VAL A 35 2.29 5.21 -1.86
CA VAL A 35 3.09 5.16 -3.10
C VAL A 35 2.50 4.08 -3.98
N VAL A 36 2.11 4.41 -5.21
CA VAL A 36 1.41 3.51 -6.13
C VAL A 36 2.08 3.41 -7.49
N VAL A 37 1.90 2.27 -8.15
CA VAL A 37 1.94 2.16 -9.62
C VAL A 37 0.51 2.10 -10.15
N ARG A 38 0.28 2.52 -11.40
CA ARG A 38 -1.06 2.57 -12.02
C ARG A 38 -1.18 1.58 -13.18
N LYS A 39 -2.39 1.03 -13.37
CA LYS A 39 -2.65 -0.05 -14.33
C LYS A 39 -2.60 0.40 -15.78
N ASP A 40 -3.00 1.62 -16.06
CA ASP A 40 -2.94 2.26 -17.38
C ASP A 40 -1.51 2.59 -17.83
N GLU A 41 -0.53 2.53 -16.93
CA GLU A 41 0.89 2.78 -17.20
C GLU A 41 1.71 1.51 -17.44
N VAL A 42 1.10 0.32 -17.47
CA VAL A 42 1.84 -0.95 -17.65
C VAL A 42 2.71 -0.96 -18.92
N GLY A 43 2.30 -0.24 -19.97
CA GLY A 43 3.07 -0.10 -21.21
C GLY A 43 4.14 1.00 -21.23
N LEU A 44 4.32 1.76 -20.13
CA LEU A 44 5.16 2.98 -20.07
C LEU A 44 6.62 2.76 -20.50
N PHE A 45 7.15 1.55 -20.28
CA PHE A 45 8.55 1.19 -20.54
C PHE A 45 8.74 0.20 -21.69
N GLU A 46 7.72 -0.02 -22.53
CA GLU A 46 7.85 -0.89 -23.70
C GLU A 46 8.99 -0.41 -24.62
N GLY A 47 9.78 -1.36 -25.12
CA GLY A 47 10.93 -1.08 -25.99
C GLY A 47 12.18 -0.54 -25.28
N ARG A 48 12.15 -0.25 -23.97
CA ARG A 48 13.32 0.18 -23.19
C ARG A 48 14.05 -1.01 -22.56
N VAL A 49 15.39 -0.94 -22.50
CA VAL A 49 16.19 -1.91 -21.73
C VAL A 49 16.03 -1.66 -20.23
N SER A 50 16.07 -2.70 -19.39
CA SER A 50 15.75 -2.62 -17.96
C SER A 50 16.55 -1.55 -17.19
N ARG A 51 17.81 -1.31 -17.58
CA ARG A 51 18.67 -0.30 -16.96
C ARG A 51 18.16 1.14 -17.15
N ASP A 52 17.43 1.40 -18.23
CA ASP A 52 16.95 2.73 -18.60
C ASP A 52 15.51 2.98 -18.14
N LYS A 53 14.89 1.99 -17.47
CA LYS A 53 13.57 2.13 -16.86
C LYS A 53 13.72 2.82 -15.51
N ASP A 54 13.24 4.04 -15.42
CA ASP A 54 13.35 4.85 -14.21
C ASP A 54 12.09 4.70 -13.33
N PRO A 55 12.19 4.12 -12.12
CA PRO A 55 11.08 4.02 -11.18
C PRO A 55 10.35 5.34 -10.90
N ARG A 56 11.03 6.48 -11.05
CA ARG A 56 10.45 7.81 -10.80
C ARG A 56 9.39 8.20 -11.85
N GLU A 57 9.38 7.56 -13.02
CA GLU A 57 8.37 7.80 -14.06
C GLU A 57 7.04 7.09 -13.76
N SER A 58 7.03 6.02 -12.96
CA SER A 58 5.86 5.16 -12.71
C SER A 58 5.37 5.14 -11.26
N LEU A 59 6.19 5.58 -10.31
CA LEU A 59 5.81 5.68 -8.90
C LEU A 59 5.12 7.02 -8.65
N HIS A 60 3.87 6.95 -8.24
CA HIS A 60 3.06 8.11 -7.86
C HIS A 60 2.81 8.14 -6.38
N VAL A 61 2.58 9.32 -5.85
CA VAL A 61 2.15 9.49 -4.46
C VAL A 61 0.72 10.00 -4.47
N ASP A 62 -0.20 9.11 -4.16
CA ASP A 62 -1.65 9.33 -4.32
C ASP A 62 -2.37 9.18 -2.97
N GLU A 63 -3.53 9.82 -2.86
CA GLU A 63 -4.54 9.49 -1.84
C GLU A 63 -5.39 8.33 -2.36
N VAL A 64 -5.46 7.24 -1.59
CA VAL A 64 -6.21 6.03 -1.95
C VAL A 64 -7.20 5.69 -0.84
N ALA A 65 -8.30 5.04 -1.20
CA ALA A 65 -9.32 4.64 -0.22
C ALA A 65 -8.74 3.64 0.79
N THR A 66 -9.08 3.81 2.07
CA THR A 66 -8.78 2.84 3.11
C THR A 66 -9.61 1.58 2.85
N PRO A 67 -8.99 0.38 2.77
CA PRO A 67 -9.73 -0.84 2.50
C PRO A 67 -10.61 -1.23 3.69
N GLU A 68 -11.75 -1.87 3.40
CA GLU A 68 -12.52 -2.58 4.41
C GLU A 68 -11.68 -3.73 4.98
N LEU A 69 -11.80 -4.04 6.27
CA LEU A 69 -11.00 -5.09 6.93
C LEU A 69 -11.70 -6.46 6.89
N GLY A 70 -10.99 -7.48 6.43
CA GLY A 70 -11.44 -8.86 6.43
C GLY A 70 -11.11 -9.61 7.74
N PRO A 71 -11.64 -10.83 7.93
CA PRO A 71 -11.30 -11.64 9.09
C PRO A 71 -9.80 -11.98 9.16
N GLY A 72 -9.19 -11.75 10.33
CA GLY A 72 -7.77 -12.06 10.57
C GLY A 72 -6.79 -11.03 9.99
N GLU A 73 -7.28 -9.93 9.43
CA GLU A 73 -6.46 -8.81 8.97
C GLU A 73 -6.32 -7.73 10.06
N ALA A 74 -5.32 -6.85 9.93
CA ALA A 74 -5.17 -5.67 10.78
C ALA A 74 -4.87 -4.42 9.92
N LEU A 75 -5.46 -3.28 10.29
CA LEU A 75 -5.02 -1.97 9.79
C LEU A 75 -3.87 -1.46 10.65
N VAL A 76 -2.75 -1.15 10.01
CA VAL A 76 -1.53 -0.67 10.69
C VAL A 76 -1.23 0.75 10.23
N ALA A 77 -1.06 1.67 11.19
CA ALA A 77 -0.52 2.99 10.92
C ALA A 77 1.00 2.90 10.76
N VAL A 78 1.46 2.82 9.51
CA VAL A 78 2.87 2.60 9.16
C VAL A 78 3.70 3.84 9.50
N MET A 79 4.71 3.69 10.35
CA MET A 79 5.64 4.77 10.73
C MET A 79 6.85 4.82 9.81
N ALA A 80 7.34 3.65 9.37
CA ALA A 80 8.38 3.54 8.38
C ALA A 80 8.20 2.28 7.50
N SER A 81 8.84 2.29 6.34
CA SER A 81 8.91 1.16 5.40
C SER A 81 10.32 1.08 4.80
N SER A 82 10.58 0.07 3.98
CA SER A 82 11.81 -0.10 3.21
C SER A 82 11.53 -0.15 1.71
N VAL A 83 12.60 -0.02 0.90
CA VAL A 83 12.55 -0.29 -0.55
C VAL A 83 13.33 -1.58 -0.84
N ASN A 84 12.60 -2.59 -1.30
CA ASN A 84 13.14 -3.87 -1.76
C ASN A 84 13.55 -3.82 -3.25
N TYR A 85 14.27 -4.86 -3.70
CA TYR A 85 14.24 -5.27 -5.11
C TYR A 85 12.82 -5.54 -5.67
N ASN A 86 11.91 -6.16 -4.92
CA ASN A 86 10.54 -6.40 -5.42
C ASN A 86 9.77 -5.10 -5.70
N THR A 87 10.08 -4.02 -4.97
CA THR A 87 9.48 -2.69 -5.15
C THR A 87 10.03 -2.06 -6.41
N VAL A 88 11.35 -2.21 -6.63
CA VAL A 88 12.01 -1.79 -7.88
C VAL A 88 11.42 -2.54 -9.08
N TRP A 89 11.36 -3.87 -9.04
CA TRP A 89 10.78 -4.68 -10.12
C TRP A 89 9.32 -4.33 -10.42
N THR A 90 8.52 -4.11 -9.37
CA THR A 90 7.14 -3.65 -9.51
C THR A 90 7.08 -2.29 -10.21
N SER A 91 7.95 -1.34 -9.83
CA SER A 91 7.96 0.01 -10.41
C SER A 91 8.32 0.02 -11.89
N ILE A 92 9.12 -0.93 -12.37
CA ILE A 92 9.50 -1.01 -13.79
C ILE A 92 8.67 -2.07 -14.57
N PHE A 93 7.64 -2.61 -13.93
CA PHE A 93 6.72 -3.64 -14.46
C PHE A 93 7.42 -4.94 -14.94
N GLU A 94 8.48 -5.37 -14.24
CA GLU A 94 9.27 -6.56 -14.61
C GLU A 94 9.23 -7.68 -13.55
N PRO A 95 9.44 -8.95 -13.94
CA PRO A 95 9.46 -9.45 -15.33
C PRO A 95 8.06 -9.45 -15.97
N LEU A 96 7.02 -9.29 -15.14
CA LEU A 96 5.63 -9.12 -15.53
C LEU A 96 5.02 -8.07 -14.59
N SER A 97 4.02 -7.35 -15.09
CA SER A 97 3.24 -6.43 -14.27
C SER A 97 2.54 -7.15 -13.12
N THR A 98 2.58 -6.56 -11.92
CA THR A 98 1.91 -7.09 -10.72
C THR A 98 0.39 -7.15 -10.87
N PHE A 99 -0.21 -6.28 -11.70
CA PHE A 99 -1.65 -6.25 -11.94
C PHE A 99 -2.20 -7.59 -12.47
N GLY A 100 -1.44 -8.32 -13.29
CA GLY A 100 -1.90 -9.63 -13.78
C GLY A 100 -2.07 -10.67 -12.66
N PHE A 101 -1.24 -10.58 -11.61
CA PHE A 101 -1.36 -11.44 -10.42
C PHE A 101 -2.52 -11.00 -9.53
N LEU A 102 -2.68 -9.68 -9.33
CA LEU A 102 -3.76 -9.10 -8.53
C LEU A 102 -5.14 -9.43 -9.12
N GLU A 103 -5.31 -9.29 -10.44
CA GLU A 103 -6.55 -9.67 -11.14
C GLU A 103 -6.85 -11.16 -10.99
N ARG A 104 -5.83 -12.02 -11.16
CA ARG A 104 -6.00 -13.47 -11.04
C ARG A 104 -6.39 -13.85 -9.62
N TYR A 105 -5.76 -13.25 -8.62
CA TYR A 105 -6.09 -13.47 -7.21
C TYR A 105 -7.47 -12.92 -6.86
N GLY A 106 -7.85 -11.74 -7.38
CA GLY A 106 -9.14 -11.11 -7.15
C GLY A 106 -10.35 -11.95 -7.59
N ARG A 107 -10.15 -12.90 -8.52
CA ARG A 107 -11.19 -13.85 -8.95
C ARG A 107 -11.43 -15.02 -7.99
N THR A 108 -10.61 -15.17 -6.95
CA THR A 108 -10.67 -16.33 -6.03
C THR A 108 -11.73 -16.21 -4.95
N SER A 109 -12.05 -14.99 -4.51
CA SER A 109 -13.08 -14.74 -3.49
C SER A 109 -13.51 -13.27 -3.46
N PRO A 110 -14.67 -12.93 -2.86
CA PRO A 110 -15.06 -11.53 -2.64
C PRO A 110 -14.03 -10.72 -1.83
N LEU A 111 -13.39 -11.34 -0.84
CA LEU A 111 -12.35 -10.69 -0.04
C LEU A 111 -11.10 -10.39 -0.86
N ALA A 112 -10.67 -11.31 -1.73
CA ALA A 112 -9.51 -11.13 -2.59
C ALA A 112 -9.75 -10.06 -3.66
N ARG A 113 -11.01 -9.86 -4.10
CA ARG A 113 -11.38 -8.85 -5.11
C ARG A 113 -10.98 -7.42 -4.71
N ARG A 114 -10.87 -7.13 -3.41
CA ARG A 114 -10.39 -5.83 -2.90
C ARG A 114 -8.98 -5.46 -3.38
N HIS A 115 -8.18 -6.43 -3.83
CA HIS A 115 -6.83 -6.21 -4.35
C HIS A 115 -6.79 -5.95 -5.87
N ASP A 116 -7.85 -6.26 -6.62
CA ASP A 116 -7.95 -5.98 -8.06
C ASP A 116 -8.44 -4.54 -8.28
N LEU A 117 -7.50 -3.61 -8.17
CA LEU A 117 -7.71 -2.16 -8.26
C LEU A 117 -6.98 -1.57 -9.47
N PRO A 118 -7.37 -0.38 -9.96
CA PRO A 118 -6.65 0.31 -11.04
C PRO A 118 -5.28 0.86 -10.61
N TYR A 119 -4.90 0.69 -9.34
CA TYR A 119 -3.62 1.07 -8.76
C TYR A 119 -3.11 -0.05 -7.82
N HIS A 120 -1.81 -0.07 -7.56
CA HIS A 120 -1.18 -0.98 -6.61
C HIS A 120 -0.27 -0.20 -5.67
N VAL A 121 -0.65 -0.12 -4.39
CA VAL A 121 0.18 0.47 -3.33
C VAL A 121 1.35 -0.46 -3.03
N VAL A 122 2.57 0.03 -3.16
CA VAL A 122 3.79 -0.78 -3.05
C VAL A 122 4.45 -0.65 -1.67
N GLY A 123 5.21 -1.68 -1.30
CA GLY A 123 5.91 -1.79 -0.02
C GLY A 123 5.76 -3.20 0.54
N SER A 124 6.83 -3.79 1.06
CA SER A 124 6.82 -5.15 1.60
C SER A 124 7.40 -5.24 3.02
N ASP A 125 7.64 -4.10 3.64
CA ASP A 125 8.09 -3.96 5.03
C ASP A 125 7.26 -2.87 5.71
N LEU A 126 7.17 -2.93 7.03
CA LEU A 126 6.56 -1.88 7.86
C LEU A 126 7.21 -1.87 9.24
N ALA A 127 7.19 -0.71 9.90
CA ALA A 127 7.57 -0.50 11.29
C ALA A 127 6.64 0.53 11.94
#